data_AF-A0A1I6WXD6-F1
#
_entry.id   AF-A0A1I6WXD6-F1
#
_cell.length_a   1.000
_cell.length_b   1.000
_cell.length_c   1.000
_cell.angle_alpha   90.00
_cell.angle_beta   90.00
_cell.angle_gamma   90.00
#
_symmetry.space_group_name_H-M   'P 1'
#
loop_
_entity.id
_entity.type
_entity.pdbx_description
1 polymer ?
#
loop_
_entity_poly.entity_id
_entity_poly.type
_entity_poly.pdbx_seq_one_letter_code
_entity_poly.pdbx_strand_id
1 'polypeptide(L)'
;MLNQKRFGRKISIPSTMEIKRDLMVMAHSDTIVKSFKSRGLTRDEFGEVVSGLVADGLLSLERAQVLTLRFERTDPQSPSLVDDRDAR
;
A
#
# COMPACT_ATOMS: atom_id res chain seq x y z
N MET A 1 -9.18 1.11 23.07
CA MET A 1 -9.81 0.59 21.84
C MET A 1 -11.30 0.81 21.93
N LEU A 2 -11.89 1.53 20.97
CA LEU A 2 -13.33 1.83 20.94
C LEU A 2 -14.04 0.75 20.10
N ASN A 3 -15.01 0.04 20.67
CA ASN A 3 -15.77 -0.99 19.96
C ASN A 3 -17.08 -0.38 19.43
N GLN A 4 -17.25 -0.22 18.11
CA GLN A 4 -18.58 -0.01 17.52
C GLN A 4 -19.16 -1.34 17.05
N LYS A 5 -20.44 -1.59 17.37
CA LYS A 5 -21.22 -2.67 16.77
C LYS A 5 -21.65 -2.22 15.37
N ARG A 6 -21.03 -2.76 14.31
CA ARG A 6 -21.62 -2.80 12.97
C ARG A 6 -22.00 -4.25 12.68
N PHE A 7 -23.28 -4.50 12.40
CA PHE A 7 -23.82 -5.80 11.98
C PHE A 7 -23.51 -6.98 12.92
N GLY A 8 -23.72 -6.83 14.23
CA GLY A 8 -23.65 -7.93 15.19
C GLY A 8 -22.24 -8.49 15.49
N ARG A 9 -21.19 -8.05 14.78
CA ARG A 9 -19.79 -8.37 15.07
C ARG A 9 -19.10 -7.19 15.76
N LYS A 10 -18.37 -7.46 16.85
CA LYS A 10 -17.49 -6.46 17.49
C LYS A 10 -16.25 -6.31 16.61
N ILE A 11 -16.16 -5.21 15.87
CA ILE A 11 -14.95 -4.84 15.15
C ILE A 11 -14.26 -3.79 15.99
N SER A 12 -13.01 -4.05 16.37
CA SER A 12 -12.18 -3.05 17.05
C SER A 12 -11.94 -1.91 16.07
N ILE A 13 -12.33 -0.69 16.43
CA ILE A 13 -11.97 0.48 15.64
C ILE A 13 -10.52 0.80 15.99
N PRO A 14 -9.63 0.92 14.99
CA PRO A 14 -8.26 1.34 15.24
C PRO A 14 -8.27 2.74 15.87
N SER A 15 -7.38 2.94 16.84
CA SER A 15 -7.12 4.24 17.44
C SER A 15 -6.53 5.20 16.41
N THR A 16 -6.63 6.50 16.69
CA THR A 16 -6.02 7.55 15.86
C THR A 16 -4.51 7.33 15.65
N MET A 17 -3.81 6.79 16.65
CA MET A 17 -2.38 6.48 16.55
C MET A 17 -2.09 5.31 15.63
N GLU A 18 -2.93 4.26 15.67
CA GLU A 18 -2.85 3.13 14.74
C GLU A 18 -3.12 3.61 13.30
N ILE A 19 -4.17 4.39 13.09
CA ILE A 19 -4.48 4.98 11.78
C ILE A 19 -3.31 5.83 11.26
N LYS A 20 -2.73 6.71 12.10
CA LYS A 20 -1.60 7.55 11.70
C LYS A 20 -0.38 6.72 11.32
N ARG A 21 -0.06 5.69 12.11
CA ARG A 21 1.04 4.76 11.82
C ARG A 21 0.82 4.07 10.48
N ASP A 22 -0.38 3.54 10.26
CA ASP A 22 -0.71 2.82 9.03
C ASP A 22 -0.59 3.74 7.82
N LEU A 23 -1.12 4.96 7.89
CA LEU A 23 -0.98 5.96 6.82
C LEU A 23 0.49 6.30 6.51
N MET A 24 1.35 6.40 7.53
CA MET A 24 2.78 6.63 7.31
C MET A 24 3.46 5.44 6.61
N VAL A 25 3.11 4.20 7.01
CA VAL A 25 3.62 2.99 6.35
C VAL A 25 3.18 2.95 4.89
N MET A 26 1.90 3.26 4.63
CA MET A 26 1.34 3.35 3.29
C MET A 26 2.10 4.35 2.40
N ALA A 27 2.32 5.57 2.88
CA ALA A 27 3.05 6.61 2.15
C ALA A 27 4.52 6.23 1.87
N HIS A 28 5.16 5.54 2.81
CA HIS A 28 6.51 5.05 2.63
C HIS A 28 6.59 3.99 1.53
N SER A 29 5.67 3.02 1.53
CA SER A 29 5.57 2.02 0.46
C SER A 29 5.32 2.66 -0.91
N ASP A 30 4.49 3.69 -1.01
CA ASP A 30 4.27 4.42 -2.27
C ASP A 30 5.53 5.11 -2.77
N THR A 31 6.32 5.69 -1.87
CA THR A 31 7.59 6.33 -2.22
C THR A 31 8.57 5.30 -2.80
N ILE A 32 8.66 4.12 -2.20
CA ILE A 32 9.49 3.01 -2.67
C ILE A 32 9.05 2.58 -4.07
N VAL A 33 7.76 2.29 -4.24
CA VAL A 33 7.18 1.87 -5.54
C VAL A 33 7.41 2.93 -6.62
N LYS A 34 7.18 4.20 -6.31
CA LYS A 34 7.41 5.31 -7.24
C LYS A 34 8.89 5.41 -7.66
N SER A 35 9.82 5.20 -6.73
CA SER A 35 11.26 5.16 -7.04
C SER A 35 11.58 4.04 -8.03
N PHE A 36 11.06 2.83 -7.81
CA PHE A 36 11.27 1.71 -8.75
C PHE A 36 10.64 1.97 -10.12
N LYS A 37 9.40 2.46 -10.18
CA LYS A 37 8.75 2.81 -11.45
C LYS A 37 9.47 3.94 -12.19
N SER A 38 9.99 4.94 -11.48
CA SER A 38 10.76 6.04 -12.10
C SER A 38 12.07 5.58 -12.76
N ARG A 39 12.59 4.42 -12.35
CA ARG A 39 13.76 3.77 -12.95
C ARG A 39 13.38 2.83 -14.11
N GLY A 40 12.10 2.76 -14.47
CA GLY A 40 11.61 1.94 -15.56
C GLY A 40 11.54 0.44 -15.25
N LEU A 41 11.58 0.04 -13.97
CA LEU A 41 11.45 -1.38 -13.63
C LEU A 41 10.12 -1.92 -14.11
N THR A 42 10.17 -3.07 -14.77
CA THR A 42 9.02 -3.87 -15.12
C THR A 42 8.47 -4.60 -13.88
N ARG A 43 7.26 -5.17 -14.01
CA ARG A 43 6.63 -5.95 -12.95
C ARG A 43 7.47 -7.19 -12.59
N ASP A 44 8.04 -7.85 -13.58
CA ASP A 44 8.81 -9.07 -13.39
C ASP A 44 10.13 -8.79 -12.67
N GLU A 45 10.87 -7.76 -13.11
CA GLU A 45 12.08 -7.29 -12.43
C GLU A 45 11.82 -6.85 -10.99
N PHE A 46 10.70 -6.15 -10.76
CA PHE A 46 10.29 -5.77 -9.41
C PHE A 46 9.99 -7.01 -8.55
N GLY A 47 9.30 -8.00 -9.11
CA GLY A 47 9.00 -9.27 -8.45
C GLY A 47 10.26 -10.03 -8.06
N GLU A 48 11.25 -10.09 -8.95
CA GLU A 48 12.55 -10.71 -8.68
C GLU A 48 13.31 -10.00 -7.55
N VAL A 49 13.39 -8.66 -7.59
CA VAL A 49 14.05 -7.87 -6.54
C VAL A 49 13.39 -8.09 -5.18
N VAL A 50 12.06 -7.99 -5.11
CA VAL A 50 11.32 -8.18 -3.86
C VAL A 50 11.48 -9.61 -3.34
N SER A 51 11.45 -10.61 -4.22
CA SER A 51 11.63 -12.01 -3.84
C SER A 51 13.04 -12.30 -3.31
N GLY A 52 14.07 -11.72 -3.94
CA GLY A 52 15.45 -11.79 -3.45
C GLY A 52 15.59 -11.19 -2.06
N LEU A 53 15.02 -10.00 -1.82
CA LEU A 53 15.05 -9.36 -0.50
C LEU A 53 14.34 -10.17 0.60
N VAL A 54 13.29 -10.91 0.24
CA VAL A 54 12.63 -11.84 1.17
C VAL A 54 13.51 -13.05 1.47
N ALA A 55 14.11 -13.64 0.44
CA ALA A 55 15.02 -14.79 0.58
C ALA A 55 16.24 -14.45 1.46
N ASP A 56 16.77 -13.23 1.32
CA ASP A 56 17.89 -12.72 2.12
C ASP A 56 17.49 -12.31 3.55
N GLY A 57 16.19 -12.40 3.89
CA GLY A 57 15.67 -11.98 5.20
C GLY A 57 15.69 -10.47 5.44
N LEU A 58 15.96 -9.67 4.40
CA LEU A 58 16.01 -8.20 4.45
C LEU A 58 14.63 -7.56 4.37
N LEU A 59 13.64 -8.30 3.87
CA LEU A 59 12.26 -7.86 3.75
C LEU A 59 11.32 -8.95 4.28
N SER A 60 10.37 -8.59 5.14
CA SER A 60 9.36 -9.55 5.59
C SER A 60 8.39 -9.88 4.45
N LEU A 61 7.88 -11.12 4.45
CA LEU A 61 6.90 -11.58 3.46
C LEU A 61 5.65 -10.68 3.42
N GLU A 62 5.16 -10.24 4.57
CA GLU A 62 4.02 -9.32 4.67
C GLU A 62 4.31 -7.98 3.96
N ARG A 63 5.50 -7.41 4.17
CA ARG A 63 5.89 -6.15 3.51
C ARG A 63 6.09 -6.32 2.01
N ALA A 64 6.64 -7.46 1.59
CA ALA A 64 6.75 -7.80 0.18
C ALA A 64 5.38 -7.81 -0.51
N GLN A 65 4.38 -8.46 0.10
CA GLN A 65 3.01 -8.49 -0.43
C GLN A 65 2.40 -7.09 -0.57
N VAL A 66 2.58 -6.22 0.44
CA VAL A 66 2.11 -4.83 0.39
C VAL A 66 2.77 -4.06 -0.75
N LEU A 67 4.08 -4.22 -0.94
CA LEU A 67 4.84 -3.57 -2.00
C LEU A 67 4.41 -4.05 -3.39
N THR A 68 4.21 -5.35 -3.59
CA THR A 68 3.72 -5.93 -4.85
C THR A 68 2.32 -5.43 -5.20
N LEU A 69 1.38 -5.47 -4.25
CA LEU A 69 0.02 -4.96 -4.46
C LEU A 69 0.01 -3.47 -4.82
N ARG A 70 0.90 -2.68 -4.22
CA ARG A 70 1.01 -1.26 -4.54
C ARG A 70 1.66 -1.04 -5.90
N PHE A 71 2.72 -1.77 -6.24
CA PHE A 71 3.37 -1.66 -7.54
C PHE A 71 2.39 -1.87 -8.70
N GLU A 72 1.49 -2.84 -8.56
CA GLU A 72 0.41 -3.11 -9.53
C GLU A 72 -0.63 -1.97 -9.58
N ARG A 73 -0.95 -1.35 -8.45
CA ARG A 73 -1.97 -0.28 -8.36
C ARG A 73 -1.47 1.09 -8.77
N THR A 74 -0.18 1.40 -8.57
CA THR A 74 0.41 2.70 -8.93
C THR A 74 0.65 2.82 -10.44
N ASP A 75 -0.14 2.14 -11.28
CA ASP A 75 -0.10 2.37 -12.72
C ASP A 75 -0.61 3.79 -13.01
N PRO A 76 0.12 4.60 -13.78
CA PRO A 76 -0.29 5.98 -14.09
C PRO A 76 -1.62 6.05 -14.88
N GLN A 77 -2.18 4.92 -15.31
CA GLN A 77 -3.45 4.82 -16.01
C GLN A 77 -4.65 4.46 -15.14
N SER A 78 -4.52 4.25 -13.83
CA SER A 78 -5.73 4.16 -13.00
C SER A 78 -6.33 5.55 -12.84
N PRO A 79 -7.47 5.87 -13.48
CA PRO A 79 -8.09 7.18 -13.33
C PRO A 79 -8.35 7.40 -11.85
N SER A 80 -7.83 8.50 -11.31
CA SER A 80 -8.21 8.94 -9.99
C SER A 80 -9.73 9.11 -10.01
N LEU A 81 -10.46 8.27 -9.26
CA LEU A 81 -11.90 8.40 -9.01
C LEU A 81 -12.19 9.63 -8.12
N VAL A 82 -11.64 10.79 -8.50
CA VAL A 82 -12.07 12.09 -8.02
C VAL A 82 -12.81 12.69 -9.22
N ASP A 83 -14.06 12.26 -9.37
CA ASP A 83 -15.02 12.94 -10.22
C ASP A 83 -15.10 14.40 -9.76
N ASP A 84 -14.89 15.31 -10.71
CA ASP A 84 -15.22 16.74 -10.69
C ASP A 84 -16.68 16.99 -10.27
N ARG A 85 -16.99 16.83 -8.98
CA ARG A 85 -18.30 17.20 -8.39
C ARG A 85 -18.33 18.59 -7.79
N ASP A 86 -17.38 19.46 -8.13
CA ASP A 86 -17.35 20.86 -7.71
C ASP A 86 -17.29 21.85 -8.90
N ALA A 87 -17.81 21.43 -10.06
CA ALA A 87 -18.07 22.33 -11.17
C ALA A 87 -19.59 22.47 -11.38
N ARG A 88 -20.27 23.20 -10.48
CA ARG A 88 -21.53 23.91 -10.79
C ARG A 88 -21.94 24.91 -9.71
#